data_AF-A0A835WCB3-F1
#
_entry.id   AF-A0A835WCB3-F1
#
_cell.length_a   1.000
_cell.length_b   1.000
_cell.length_c   1.000
_cell.angle_alpha   90.00
_cell.angle_beta   90.00
_cell.angle_gamma   90.00
#
_symmetry.space_group_name_H-M   'P 1'
#
loop_
_entity.id
_entity.type
_entity.pdbx_description
1 polymer ?
#
loop_
_entity_poly.entity_id
_entity_poly.type
_entity_poly.pdbx_seq_one_letter_code
_entity_poly.pdbx_strand_id
1 'polypeptide(L)'
;MCTDVQLTSRTYRVPRFDWGSRCGEVTVACQETWPGDAFAAYWRQPEAPWRTLSLARRHRMLCLAASSHHAASLEAALARSGVGLDAAVLEAAAVVGDLAACKRLKAQGCPVSRLSLRAAAFSGHQAVVEYIMANLDPVKEPENWRWDHPCTDAAVYAAAGGHAAVLEWAAARRRGGVVKGDCFAACLMAAAHNGRGELLERLLLQRGWGGGRLARAMRAWLRKRDTYCTSLLELAAQHCPAATLRRLHAHWVPRGRVDWVSRFSPAWLVARAAVSPTPDWEEKAAFLLGQVDPGALTAPAASTREAQYREMTEDQEAEDKSYDIGVAVEQDVAGWGAVTVPEFAARLGCLAGLAAHGVTIRANWRRELAEVLIRAGNVAALRELLSIWDSWVADSILQHSALQRGAVASYMALFELLRERRGHPGRFTMEHAMAAAQHSPYSGPCLRYLAELEGELLEPGMHGTGGTWDGVFAEAARRGADVAVLRVLRERRGAALDLEAVAAGGSVEAVEWAAGELRAAGQAATLTPDQLVAVATGGNLIVADWAVKHGLAQQA
;
A
#
# COMPACT_ATOMS: atom_id res chain seq x y z
N MET A 1 17.46 13.29 28.85
CA MET A 1 17.08 13.94 27.59
C MET A 1 16.56 12.86 26.66
N CYS A 2 15.24 12.66 26.64
CA CYS A 2 14.59 11.80 25.65
C CYS A 2 14.78 12.47 24.29
N THR A 3 15.76 12.01 23.52
CA THR A 3 15.83 12.34 22.10
C THR A 3 14.75 11.52 21.41
N ASP A 4 13.60 12.13 21.19
CA ASP A 4 12.72 11.75 20.10
C ASP A 4 13.55 11.80 18.82
N VAL A 5 14.13 10.66 18.44
CA VAL A 5 14.65 10.48 17.09
C VAL A 5 13.42 10.63 16.21
N GLN A 6 13.27 11.79 15.56
CA GLN A 6 12.21 11.99 14.58
C GLN A 6 12.49 11.05 13.40
N LEU A 7 11.90 9.86 13.48
CA LEU A 7 11.99 8.82 12.48
C LEU A 7 11.04 9.15 11.32
N THR A 8 11.45 10.05 10.41
CA THR A 8 10.73 10.27 9.16
C THR A 8 10.87 9.02 8.28
N SER A 9 9.79 8.24 8.13
CA SER A 9 9.75 7.09 7.23
C SER A 9 9.29 7.52 5.85
N ARG A 10 10.17 7.43 4.84
CA ARG A 10 9.72 7.46 3.45
C ARG A 10 9.28 6.06 3.05
N THR A 11 7.97 5.88 2.88
CA THR A 11 7.36 4.62 2.44
C THR A 11 7.58 4.44 0.94
N TYR A 12 8.48 3.54 0.55
CA TYR A 12 8.44 3.01 -0.81
C TYR A 12 7.22 2.09 -0.89
N ARG A 13 6.32 2.28 -1.85
CA ARG A 13 5.29 1.27 -2.16
C ARG A 13 5.80 0.48 -3.35
N VAL A 14 6.20 -0.77 -3.15
CA VAL A 14 6.43 -1.69 -4.27
C VAL A 14 5.08 -2.24 -4.70
N PRO A 15 4.55 -1.91 -5.89
CA PRO A 15 3.24 -2.42 -6.30
C PRO A 15 3.31 -3.94 -6.53
N ARG A 16 2.42 -4.71 -5.90
CA ARG A 16 2.05 -6.03 -6.41
C ARG A 16 1.13 -5.81 -7.60
N PHE A 17 1.61 -6.07 -8.81
CA PHE A 17 0.76 -6.04 -10.01
C PHE A 17 -0.17 -7.26 -10.00
N ASP A 18 -1.36 -7.09 -9.43
CA ASP A 18 -2.48 -7.98 -9.66
C ASP A 18 -3.66 -7.17 -10.18
N TRP A 19 -4.12 -7.48 -11.40
CA TRP A 19 -5.09 -6.69 -12.16
C TRP A 19 -6.54 -6.86 -11.68
N GLY A 20 -6.72 -7.16 -10.38
CA GLY A 20 -8.04 -7.43 -9.82
C GLY A 20 -8.13 -7.58 -8.31
N SER A 21 -7.06 -7.55 -7.51
CA SER A 21 -7.18 -7.63 -6.05
C SER A 21 -5.95 -7.13 -5.29
N ARG A 22 -6.23 -6.29 -4.29
CA ARG A 22 -5.38 -5.78 -3.18
C ARG A 22 -3.87 -5.67 -3.46
N CYS A 23 -3.43 -4.43 -3.69
CA CYS A 23 -2.03 -4.01 -3.56
C CYS A 23 -1.48 -4.46 -2.20
N GLY A 24 -0.53 -5.40 -2.19
CA GLY A 24 0.34 -5.58 -1.03
C GLY A 24 1.38 -4.46 -1.03
N GLU A 25 1.25 -3.49 -0.13
CA GLU A 25 2.22 -2.43 0.05
C GLU A 25 3.42 -2.96 0.83
N VAL A 26 4.58 -3.08 0.16
CA VAL A 26 5.85 -3.28 0.88
C VAL A 26 6.38 -1.91 1.25
N THR A 27 6.04 -1.43 2.45
CA THR A 27 6.58 -0.18 3.00
C THR A 27 8.01 -0.40 3.46
N VAL A 28 8.99 -0.06 2.62
CA VAL A 28 10.36 0.10 3.10
C VAL A 28 10.51 1.52 3.59
N ALA A 29 10.88 1.70 4.85
CA ALA A 29 11.20 3.01 5.41
C ALA A 29 12.68 3.32 5.17
N CYS A 30 12.97 4.49 4.61
CA CYS A 30 14.31 5.08 4.62
C CYS A 30 14.21 6.46 5.29
N GLN A 31 15.15 6.77 6.18
CA GLN A 31 15.28 8.11 6.74
C GLN A 31 16.07 9.01 5.78
N GLU A 32 15.64 10.26 5.61
CA GLU A 32 16.39 11.25 4.81
C GLU A 32 17.73 11.63 5.45
N THR A 33 17.83 11.56 6.78
CA THR A 33 19.06 11.77 7.54
C THR A 33 19.23 10.67 8.56
N TRP A 34 20.08 9.68 8.25
CA TRP A 34 20.39 8.62 9.21
C TRP A 34 21.45 9.09 10.22
N PRO A 35 21.25 8.91 11.53
CA PRO A 35 22.18 9.35 12.58
C PRO A 35 23.57 8.68 12.59
N GLY A 36 23.83 7.69 11.72
CA GLY A 36 25.16 7.10 11.52
C GLY A 36 25.82 6.59 12.80
N ASP A 37 27.02 7.08 13.11
CA ASP A 37 27.77 6.68 14.30
C ASP A 37 27.08 7.02 15.62
N ALA A 38 26.30 8.10 15.69
CA ALA A 38 25.56 8.46 16.90
C ALA A 38 24.52 7.38 17.25
N PHE A 39 23.87 6.81 16.22
CA PHE A 39 22.99 5.67 16.39
C PHE A 39 23.74 4.45 16.92
N ALA A 40 24.84 4.08 16.26
CA ALA A 40 25.61 2.91 16.66
C ALA A 40 26.15 3.05 18.10
N ALA A 41 26.61 4.25 18.47
CA ALA A 41 27.11 4.54 19.80
C ALA A 41 26.01 4.45 20.88
N TYR A 42 24.82 4.97 20.61
CA TYR A 42 23.70 4.91 21.55
C TYR A 42 23.15 3.48 21.68
N TRP A 43 22.83 2.83 20.56
CA TRP A 43 22.12 1.55 20.56
C TRP A 43 22.99 0.33 20.85
N ARG A 44 24.33 0.45 20.85
CA ARG A 44 25.23 -0.60 21.34
C ARG A 44 25.30 -0.69 22.85
N GLN A 45 24.97 0.39 23.57
CA GLN A 45 25.09 0.44 25.03
C GLN A 45 24.22 -0.64 25.69
N PRO A 46 24.68 -1.26 26.79
CA PRO A 46 23.86 -2.21 27.56
C PRO A 46 22.53 -1.61 28.03
N GLU A 47 22.57 -0.33 28.40
CA GLU A 47 21.44 0.47 28.90
C GLU A 47 20.45 0.91 27.79
N ALA A 48 20.77 0.63 26.52
CA ALA A 48 19.93 1.08 25.41
C ALA A 48 18.51 0.48 25.52
N PRO A 49 17.45 1.25 25.18
CA PRO A 49 16.07 0.91 25.54
C PRO A 49 15.43 -0.18 24.66
N TRP A 50 16.20 -1.16 24.17
CA TRP A 50 15.67 -2.31 23.42
C TRP A 50 14.60 -3.11 24.17
N ARG A 51 14.65 -3.10 25.51
CA ARG A 51 13.66 -3.80 26.36
C ARG A 51 12.31 -3.09 26.44
N THR A 52 12.27 -1.78 26.17
CA THR A 52 11.04 -0.98 26.23
C THR A 52 10.28 -1.00 24.91
N LEU A 53 10.98 -1.28 23.81
CA LEU A 53 10.42 -1.36 22.47
C LEU A 53 9.67 -2.67 22.24
N SER A 54 8.46 -2.58 21.68
CA SER A 54 7.71 -3.74 21.18
C SER A 54 8.41 -4.42 20.00
N LEU A 55 8.03 -5.66 19.70
CA LEU A 55 8.59 -6.42 18.58
C LEU A 55 8.51 -5.62 17.28
N ALA A 56 7.34 -5.03 16.98
CA ALA A 56 7.13 -4.24 15.78
C ALA A 56 8.06 -3.02 15.68
N ARG A 57 8.34 -2.33 16.80
CA ARG A 57 9.25 -1.18 16.82
C ARG A 57 10.71 -1.61 16.64
N ARG A 58 11.13 -2.72 17.26
CA ARG A 58 12.49 -3.25 17.08
C ARG A 58 12.73 -3.75 15.66
N HIS A 59 11.76 -4.46 15.08
CA HIS A 59 11.82 -4.92 13.69
C HIS A 59 11.92 -3.74 12.73
N ARG A 60 11.09 -2.70 12.92
CA ARG A 60 11.19 -1.46 12.14
C ARG A 60 12.56 -0.79 12.28
N MET A 61 13.12 -0.73 13.48
CA MET A 61 14.45 -0.16 13.70
C MET A 61 15.54 -0.96 12.98
N LEU A 62 15.44 -2.29 12.98
CA LEU A 62 16.36 -3.16 12.25
C LEU A 62 16.25 -2.96 10.73
N CYS A 63 15.03 -2.86 10.18
CA CYS A 63 14.81 -2.55 8.77
C CYS A 63 15.40 -1.18 8.38
N LEU A 64 15.24 -0.17 9.23
CA LEU A 64 15.83 1.16 9.02
C LEU A 64 17.37 1.12 9.05
N ALA A 65 17.95 0.38 10.00
CA ALA A 65 19.40 0.19 10.06
C ALA A 65 19.92 -0.57 8.82
N ALA A 66 19.17 -1.55 8.32
CA ALA A 66 19.49 -2.29 7.10
C ALA A 66 19.42 -1.42 5.83
N SER A 67 18.57 -0.39 5.80
CA SER A 67 18.45 0.54 4.67
C SER A 67 19.32 1.81 4.81
N SER A 68 20.20 1.87 5.82
CA SER A 68 20.94 3.09 6.16
C SER A 68 22.26 3.30 5.41
N HIS A 69 22.77 2.30 4.68
CA HIS A 69 24.16 2.26 4.16
C HIS A 69 25.23 2.39 5.26
N HIS A 70 24.88 2.16 6.53
CA HIS A 70 25.78 2.29 7.67
C HIS A 70 25.97 0.95 8.40
N ALA A 71 27.01 0.21 8.01
CA ALA A 71 27.31 -1.12 8.53
C ALA A 71 27.35 -1.18 10.07
N ALA A 72 27.96 -0.17 10.71
CA ALA A 72 28.05 -0.11 12.17
C ALA A 72 26.68 -0.03 12.87
N SER A 73 25.71 0.65 12.25
CA SER A 73 24.32 0.72 12.75
C SER A 73 23.59 -0.61 12.55
N LEU A 74 23.78 -1.26 11.41
CA LEU A 74 23.22 -2.59 11.15
C LEU A 74 23.76 -3.61 12.16
N GLU A 75 25.07 -3.62 12.44
CA GLU A 75 25.64 -4.52 13.46
C GLU A 75 25.08 -4.24 14.85
N ALA A 76 24.92 -2.96 15.21
CA ALA A 76 24.33 -2.58 16.50
C ALA A 76 22.89 -3.12 16.64
N ALA A 77 22.08 -3.01 15.59
CA ALA A 77 20.71 -3.50 15.58
C ALA A 77 20.63 -5.04 15.58
N LEU A 78 21.45 -5.72 14.78
CA LEU A 78 21.50 -7.19 14.74
C LEU A 78 21.90 -7.78 16.11
N ALA A 79 22.85 -7.16 16.80
CA ALA A 79 23.35 -7.66 18.07
C ALA A 79 22.34 -7.57 19.22
N ARG A 80 21.40 -6.61 19.18
CA ARG A 80 20.56 -6.28 20.35
C ARG A 80 19.05 -6.26 20.12
N SER A 81 18.59 -6.27 18.86
CA SER A 81 17.16 -6.19 18.57
C SER A 81 16.38 -7.40 19.10
N GLY A 82 17.02 -8.59 19.17
CA GLY A 82 16.34 -9.82 19.59
C GLY A 82 15.14 -10.17 18.71
N VAL A 83 15.19 -9.75 17.45
CA VAL A 83 14.15 -9.97 16.44
C VAL A 83 14.57 -11.15 15.55
N GLY A 84 13.64 -12.07 15.29
CA GLY A 84 13.83 -13.11 14.29
C GLY A 84 14.00 -12.52 12.89
N LEU A 85 15.02 -12.95 12.14
CA LEU A 85 15.30 -12.44 10.80
C LEU A 85 14.31 -13.00 9.77
N ASP A 86 13.36 -12.16 9.36
CA ASP A 86 12.50 -12.42 8.20
C ASP A 86 13.06 -11.76 6.93
N ALA A 87 12.40 -11.99 5.81
CA ALA A 87 12.86 -11.46 4.52
C ALA A 87 12.72 -9.93 4.41
N ALA A 88 11.81 -9.31 5.18
CA ALA A 88 11.54 -7.88 5.11
C ALA A 88 12.77 -7.04 5.47
N VAL A 89 13.64 -7.54 6.36
CA VAL A 89 14.91 -6.88 6.72
C VAL A 89 15.85 -6.80 5.52
N LEU A 90 15.97 -7.89 4.73
CA LEU A 90 16.80 -7.90 3.52
C LEU A 90 16.17 -7.09 2.39
N GLU A 91 14.84 -7.10 2.28
CA GLU A 91 14.08 -6.26 1.35
C GLU A 91 14.38 -4.77 1.58
N ALA A 92 14.49 -4.34 2.85
CA ALA A 92 14.81 -2.97 3.19
C ALA A 92 16.21 -2.54 2.69
N ALA A 93 17.23 -3.37 2.87
CA ALA A 93 18.57 -3.17 2.30
C ALA A 93 18.55 -3.19 0.76
N ALA A 94 17.75 -4.09 0.17
CA ALA A 94 17.68 -4.28 -1.26
C ALA A 94 17.07 -3.08 -1.99
N VAL A 95 16.03 -2.45 -1.43
CA VAL A 95 15.40 -1.24 -1.97
C VAL A 95 16.39 -0.08 -2.11
N VAL A 96 17.34 0.07 -1.19
CA VAL A 96 18.33 1.17 -1.23
C VAL A 96 19.63 0.81 -1.93
N GLY A 97 19.77 -0.44 -2.35
CA GLY A 97 20.95 -0.91 -3.07
C GLY A 97 22.16 -1.20 -2.19
N ASP A 98 21.97 -1.39 -0.87
CA ASP A 98 23.06 -1.73 0.03
C ASP A 98 23.44 -3.20 -0.11
N LEU A 99 24.29 -3.49 -1.09
CA LEU A 99 24.79 -4.84 -1.35
C LEU A 99 25.57 -5.42 -0.15
N ALA A 100 26.24 -4.58 0.64
CA ALA A 100 27.00 -5.03 1.79
C ALA A 100 26.05 -5.51 2.90
N ALA A 101 25.00 -4.74 3.19
CA ALA A 101 23.94 -5.14 4.11
C ALA A 101 23.23 -6.41 3.64
N CYS A 102 22.86 -6.53 2.35
CA CYS A 102 22.22 -7.75 1.82
C CYS A 102 23.10 -9.00 2.02
N LYS A 103 24.42 -8.88 1.77
CA LYS A 103 25.39 -9.96 2.02
C LYS A 103 25.47 -10.32 3.49
N ARG A 104 25.56 -9.30 4.35
CA ARG A 104 25.67 -9.47 5.80
C ARG A 104 24.43 -10.15 6.39
N LEU A 105 23.24 -9.70 6.01
CA LEU A 105 21.97 -10.27 6.45
C LEU A 105 21.82 -11.73 6.02
N LYS A 106 22.15 -12.05 4.76
CA LYS A 106 22.14 -13.44 4.28
C LYS A 106 23.12 -14.33 5.06
N ALA A 107 24.31 -13.83 5.38
CA ALA A 107 25.28 -14.55 6.22
C ALA A 107 24.77 -14.78 7.66
N GLN A 108 23.82 -14.00 8.14
CA GLN A 108 23.11 -14.21 9.41
C GLN A 108 21.88 -15.13 9.30
N GLY A 109 21.66 -15.74 8.13
CA GLY A 109 20.52 -16.64 7.91
C GLY A 109 19.23 -15.93 7.51
N CYS A 110 19.26 -14.61 7.26
CA CYS A 110 18.09 -13.90 6.74
C CYS A 110 17.65 -14.50 5.39
N PRO A 111 16.36 -14.86 5.23
CA PRO A 111 15.87 -15.44 3.99
C PRO A 111 15.88 -14.40 2.86
N VAL A 112 16.27 -14.84 1.67
CA VAL A 112 16.18 -14.03 0.45
C VAL A 112 14.82 -14.28 -0.18
N SER A 113 14.03 -13.23 -0.36
CA SER A 113 12.70 -13.33 -0.95
C SER A 113 12.66 -12.80 -2.37
N ARG A 114 11.58 -13.12 -3.06
CA ARG A 114 11.25 -12.53 -4.36
C ARG A 114 10.94 -11.06 -4.28
N LEU A 115 10.34 -10.61 -3.17
CA LEU A 115 10.11 -9.20 -2.92
C LEU A 115 11.44 -8.44 -2.87
N SER A 116 12.50 -9.05 -2.35
CA SER A 116 13.85 -8.46 -2.35
C SER A 116 14.33 -8.19 -3.77
N LEU A 117 14.11 -9.14 -4.70
CA LEU A 117 14.44 -8.98 -6.12
C LEU A 117 13.65 -7.84 -6.75
N ARG A 118 12.33 -7.82 -6.51
CA ARG A 118 11.40 -6.82 -7.05
C ARG A 118 11.73 -5.42 -6.55
N ALA A 119 12.04 -5.28 -5.27
CA ALA A 119 12.53 -4.08 -4.63
C ALA A 119 13.80 -3.55 -5.31
N ALA A 120 14.86 -4.37 -5.38
CA ALA A 120 16.12 -3.96 -5.98
C ALA A 120 15.97 -3.59 -7.46
N ALA A 121 15.14 -4.31 -8.22
CA ALA A 121 14.86 -4.01 -9.62
C ALA A 121 14.05 -2.72 -9.78
N PHE A 122 13.03 -2.50 -8.95
CA PHE A 122 12.23 -1.29 -8.93
C PHE A 122 13.05 -0.04 -8.56
N SER A 123 14.10 -0.19 -7.76
CA SER A 123 15.04 0.89 -7.43
C SER A 123 16.27 0.95 -8.35
N GLY A 124 16.41 0.04 -9.30
CA GLY A 124 17.46 0.09 -10.32
C GLY A 124 18.84 -0.42 -9.88
N HIS A 125 18.92 -1.13 -8.76
CA HIS A 125 20.19 -1.60 -8.20
C HIS A 125 20.61 -2.94 -8.80
N GLN A 126 21.17 -2.90 -10.03
CA GLN A 126 21.54 -4.11 -10.78
C GLN A 126 22.45 -5.08 -10.00
N ALA A 127 23.45 -4.57 -9.26
CA ALA A 127 24.37 -5.43 -8.50
C ALA A 127 23.65 -6.22 -7.39
N VAL A 128 22.64 -5.61 -6.76
CA VAL A 128 21.80 -6.28 -5.76
C VAL A 128 20.83 -7.26 -6.42
N VAL A 129 20.25 -6.92 -7.56
CA VAL A 129 19.43 -7.83 -8.39
C VAL A 129 20.21 -9.10 -8.75
N GLU A 130 21.45 -8.95 -9.22
CA GLU A 130 22.35 -10.06 -9.55
C GLU A 130 22.65 -10.93 -8.32
N TYR A 131 22.99 -10.31 -7.20
CA TYR A 131 23.27 -11.01 -5.95
C TYR A 131 22.06 -11.80 -5.44
N ILE A 132 20.88 -11.17 -5.40
CA ILE A 132 19.64 -11.80 -4.95
C ILE A 132 19.30 -12.99 -5.86
N MET A 133 19.38 -12.82 -7.17
CA MET A 133 19.09 -13.91 -8.11
C MET A 133 20.00 -15.13 -7.92
N ALA A 134 21.28 -14.92 -7.59
CA ALA A 134 22.19 -16.02 -7.30
C ALA A 134 21.88 -16.77 -6.00
N ASN A 135 21.10 -16.16 -5.10
CA ASN A 135 20.82 -16.66 -3.75
C ASN A 135 19.33 -16.98 -3.51
N LEU A 136 18.47 -16.85 -4.53
CA LEU A 136 17.07 -17.26 -4.46
C LEU A 136 16.97 -18.78 -4.42
N ASP A 137 16.17 -19.31 -3.49
CA ASP A 137 15.87 -20.74 -3.40
C ASP A 137 14.77 -21.10 -4.42
N PRO A 138 15.07 -21.87 -5.48
CA PRO A 138 14.09 -22.21 -6.51
C PRO A 138 13.04 -23.21 -6.01
N VAL A 139 13.30 -23.97 -4.93
CA VAL A 139 12.42 -25.04 -4.44
C VAL A 139 11.28 -24.48 -3.59
N LYS A 140 11.50 -23.39 -2.87
CA LYS A 140 10.47 -22.74 -2.02
C LYS A 140 9.48 -21.86 -2.79
N GLU A 141 9.80 -21.50 -4.02
CA GLU A 141 9.11 -20.43 -4.76
C GLU A 141 8.56 -20.81 -6.17
N PRO A 142 8.40 -22.08 -6.59
CA PRO A 142 8.11 -22.41 -7.99
C PRO A 142 6.70 -21.99 -8.45
N GLU A 143 5.70 -21.98 -7.58
CA GLU A 143 4.28 -21.88 -7.97
C GLU A 143 3.74 -20.43 -8.08
N ASN A 144 4.48 -19.42 -7.62
CA ASN A 144 4.00 -18.03 -7.56
C ASN A 144 4.65 -17.08 -8.59
N TRP A 145 5.52 -17.58 -9.48
CA TRP A 145 6.17 -16.74 -10.52
C TRP A 145 5.18 -16.40 -11.62
N ARG A 146 4.73 -15.14 -11.65
CA ARG A 146 3.78 -14.65 -12.65
C ARG A 146 4.27 -14.84 -14.10
N TRP A 147 5.58 -14.94 -14.28
CA TRP A 147 6.25 -15.10 -15.59
C TRP A 147 7.28 -16.24 -15.61
N ASP A 148 7.15 -17.20 -14.69
CA ASP A 148 7.95 -18.44 -14.58
C ASP A 148 9.47 -18.25 -14.36
N HIS A 149 9.97 -17.01 -14.18
CA HIS A 149 11.41 -16.76 -14.02
C HIS A 149 11.76 -15.43 -13.31
N PRO A 150 12.85 -15.38 -12.51
CA PRO A 150 13.32 -14.16 -11.85
C PRO A 150 13.63 -12.98 -12.80
N CYS A 151 14.30 -13.22 -13.94
CA CYS A 151 14.57 -12.15 -14.92
C CYS A 151 13.32 -11.45 -15.45
N THR A 152 12.21 -12.15 -15.64
CA THR A 152 10.97 -11.55 -16.14
C THR A 152 10.28 -10.70 -15.06
N ASP A 153 10.33 -11.11 -13.79
CA ASP A 153 9.92 -10.25 -12.68
C ASP A 153 10.84 -9.02 -12.59
N ALA A 154 12.16 -9.20 -12.59
CA ALA A 154 13.12 -8.10 -12.55
C ALA A 154 12.89 -7.08 -13.69
N ALA A 155 12.58 -7.56 -14.91
CA ALA A 155 12.25 -6.70 -16.04
C ALA A 155 11.00 -5.83 -15.78
N VAL A 156 9.89 -6.43 -15.36
CA VAL A 156 8.64 -5.69 -15.11
C VAL A 156 8.81 -4.66 -13.99
N TYR A 157 9.50 -5.02 -12.91
CA TYR A 157 9.74 -4.11 -11.79
C TYR A 157 10.75 -3.02 -12.13
N ALA A 158 11.79 -3.32 -12.92
CA ALA A 158 12.67 -2.30 -13.47
C ALA A 158 11.91 -1.33 -14.38
N ALA A 159 10.96 -1.81 -15.18
CA ALA A 159 10.12 -0.95 -16.00
C ALA A 159 9.21 -0.05 -15.15
N ALA A 160 8.61 -0.59 -14.09
CA ALA A 160 7.86 0.19 -13.08
C ALA A 160 8.73 1.26 -12.41
N GLY A 161 9.99 0.93 -12.12
CA GLY A 161 10.98 1.85 -11.55
C GLY A 161 11.54 2.90 -12.53
N GLY A 162 11.40 2.67 -13.84
CA GLY A 162 12.01 3.51 -14.88
C GLY A 162 13.47 3.15 -15.19
N HIS A 163 13.95 2.00 -14.71
CA HIS A 163 15.36 1.59 -14.79
C HIS A 163 15.66 0.77 -16.05
N ALA A 164 15.84 1.50 -17.15
CA ALA A 164 16.34 1.02 -18.43
C ALA A 164 17.44 -0.06 -18.37
N ALA A 165 18.49 0.18 -17.58
CA ALA A 165 19.67 -0.68 -17.52
C ALA A 165 19.35 -2.08 -16.98
N VAL A 166 18.59 -2.17 -15.87
CA VAL A 166 18.19 -3.45 -15.28
C VAL A 166 17.25 -4.21 -16.22
N LEU A 167 16.33 -3.50 -16.86
CA LEU A 167 15.42 -4.07 -17.86
C LEU A 167 16.18 -4.64 -19.07
N GLU A 168 17.18 -3.92 -19.58
CA GLU A 168 18.06 -4.35 -20.67
C GLU A 168 18.92 -5.55 -20.27
N TRP A 169 19.50 -5.52 -19.07
CA TRP A 169 20.24 -6.64 -18.49
C TRP A 169 19.38 -7.91 -18.39
N ALA A 170 18.15 -7.79 -17.89
CA ALA A 170 17.23 -8.91 -17.76
C ALA A 170 16.84 -9.48 -19.13
N ALA A 171 16.60 -8.61 -20.11
CA ALA A 171 16.32 -9.01 -21.49
C ALA A 171 17.52 -9.66 -22.18
N ALA A 172 18.76 -9.26 -21.86
CA ALA A 172 19.97 -9.89 -22.38
C ALA A 172 20.13 -11.33 -21.85
N ARG A 173 19.84 -11.58 -20.58
CA ARG A 173 19.93 -12.92 -19.96
C ARG A 173 18.80 -13.86 -20.35
N ARG A 174 17.57 -13.35 -20.53
CA ARG A 174 16.40 -14.16 -20.90
C ARG A 174 15.56 -13.50 -21.99
N ARG A 175 16.17 -13.32 -23.17
CA ARG A 175 15.51 -12.66 -24.31
C ARG A 175 14.16 -13.29 -24.67
N GLY A 176 14.12 -14.63 -24.75
CA GLY A 176 12.91 -15.37 -25.08
C GLY A 176 11.80 -15.31 -24.01
N GLY A 177 12.10 -14.86 -22.79
CA GLY A 177 11.10 -14.64 -21.73
C GLY A 177 10.61 -13.20 -21.69
N VAL A 178 11.54 -12.24 -21.67
CA VAL A 178 11.21 -10.81 -21.51
C VAL A 178 10.59 -10.21 -22.77
N VAL A 179 10.99 -10.69 -23.96
CA VAL A 179 10.54 -10.15 -25.25
C VAL A 179 9.28 -10.87 -25.78
N LYS A 180 8.83 -11.95 -25.12
CA LYS A 180 7.52 -12.55 -25.41
C LYS A 180 6.41 -11.58 -25.00
N GLY A 181 5.31 -11.62 -25.75
CA GLY A 181 4.26 -10.60 -25.74
C GLY A 181 3.73 -10.23 -24.35
N ASP A 182 3.48 -11.22 -23.49
CA ASP A 182 2.75 -10.95 -22.24
C ASP A 182 3.64 -10.30 -21.15
N CYS A 183 4.89 -10.74 -20.98
CA CYS A 183 5.85 -10.10 -20.06
C CYS A 183 6.21 -8.68 -20.54
N PHE A 184 6.39 -8.52 -21.86
CA PHE A 184 6.70 -7.22 -22.44
C PHE A 184 5.53 -6.23 -22.28
N ALA A 185 4.30 -6.67 -22.52
CA ALA A 185 3.10 -5.88 -22.26
C ALA A 185 3.03 -5.46 -20.79
N ALA A 186 3.34 -6.37 -19.86
CA ALA A 186 3.40 -6.04 -18.44
C ALA A 186 4.47 -4.98 -18.12
N CYS A 187 5.63 -5.00 -18.79
CA CYS A 187 6.64 -3.94 -18.64
C CYS A 187 6.10 -2.57 -19.08
N LEU A 188 5.40 -2.50 -20.23
CA LEU A 188 4.81 -1.26 -20.73
C LEU A 188 3.72 -0.73 -19.79
N MET A 189 2.79 -1.60 -19.38
CA MET A 189 1.72 -1.22 -18.46
C MET A 189 2.28 -0.78 -17.10
N ALA A 190 3.32 -1.46 -16.62
CA ALA A 190 3.96 -1.11 -15.37
C ALA A 190 4.70 0.24 -15.43
N ALA A 191 5.41 0.51 -16.53
CA ALA A 191 6.04 1.80 -16.77
C ALA A 191 4.99 2.93 -16.86
N ALA A 192 3.89 2.70 -17.59
CA ALA A 192 2.82 3.68 -17.73
C ALA A 192 2.12 3.96 -16.39
N HIS A 193 1.76 2.92 -15.64
CA HIS A 193 1.09 3.05 -14.34
C HIS A 193 1.96 3.76 -13.29
N ASN A 194 3.28 3.63 -13.38
CA ASN A 194 4.22 4.34 -12.48
C ASN A 194 4.74 5.67 -13.07
N GLY A 195 4.09 6.17 -14.14
CA GLY A 195 4.42 7.48 -14.71
C GLY A 195 5.81 7.57 -15.36
N ARG A 196 6.42 6.45 -15.74
CA ARG A 196 7.77 6.39 -16.34
C ARG A 196 7.72 6.76 -17.82
N GLY A 197 7.26 7.98 -18.12
CA GLY A 197 6.97 8.45 -19.47
C GLY A 197 8.17 8.41 -20.42
N GLU A 198 9.36 8.82 -19.98
CA GLU A 198 10.57 8.75 -20.79
C GLU A 198 10.94 7.30 -21.17
N LEU A 199 10.92 6.39 -20.19
CA LEU A 199 11.17 4.99 -20.47
C LEU A 199 10.09 4.46 -21.41
N LEU A 200 8.81 4.71 -21.14
CA LEU A 200 7.67 4.28 -21.95
C LEU A 200 7.81 4.74 -23.41
N GLU A 201 8.17 6.00 -23.65
CA GLU A 201 8.47 6.53 -24.98
C GLU A 201 9.70 5.89 -25.60
N ARG A 202 10.76 5.66 -24.83
CA ARG A 202 11.95 4.96 -25.31
C ARG A 202 11.60 3.55 -25.76
N LEU A 203 10.71 2.87 -25.04
CA LEU A 203 10.22 1.54 -25.42
C LEU A 203 9.35 1.63 -26.68
N LEU A 204 8.37 2.54 -26.72
CA LEU A 204 7.33 2.61 -27.76
C LEU A 204 7.75 3.34 -29.05
N LEU A 205 8.57 4.39 -28.93
CA LEU A 205 8.84 5.38 -29.98
C LEU A 205 10.30 5.39 -30.46
N GLN A 206 11.29 4.99 -29.64
CA GLN A 206 12.71 5.02 -30.04
C GLN A 206 13.26 3.70 -30.62
N ARG A 207 14.30 3.82 -31.46
CA ARG A 207 15.02 2.72 -32.16
C ARG A 207 16.18 2.10 -31.36
N GLY A 208 16.36 2.44 -30.08
CA GLY A 208 17.57 2.14 -29.31
C GLY A 208 17.60 0.81 -28.54
N TRP A 209 16.45 0.16 -28.31
CA TRP A 209 16.45 -1.07 -27.51
C TRP A 209 16.78 -2.31 -28.35
N GLY A 210 17.97 -2.86 -28.14
CA GLY A 210 18.33 -4.22 -28.56
C GLY A 210 18.21 -4.49 -30.07
N GLY A 211 18.68 -3.55 -30.90
CA GLY A 211 18.74 -3.68 -32.36
C GLY A 211 17.36 -3.70 -33.03
N GLY A 212 17.31 -3.26 -34.29
CA GLY A 212 16.05 -3.04 -35.04
C GLY A 212 15.11 -4.25 -35.20
N ARG A 213 15.46 -5.45 -34.69
CA ARG A 213 14.61 -6.65 -34.62
C ARG A 213 13.61 -6.61 -33.45
N LEU A 214 14.00 -6.11 -32.28
CA LEU A 214 13.16 -6.05 -31.07
C LEU A 214 12.03 -5.01 -31.25
N ALA A 215 12.40 -3.80 -31.68
CA ALA A 215 11.46 -2.77 -32.11
C ALA A 215 10.55 -3.22 -33.29
N ARG A 216 10.98 -4.17 -34.13
CA ARG A 216 10.13 -4.76 -35.19
C ARG A 216 9.15 -5.78 -34.65
N ALA A 217 9.59 -6.71 -33.81
CA ALA A 217 8.72 -7.67 -33.12
C ALA A 217 7.66 -6.94 -32.28
N MET A 218 8.08 -5.87 -31.60
CA MET A 218 7.23 -4.98 -30.82
C MET A 218 6.17 -4.26 -31.68
N ARG A 219 6.56 -3.64 -32.79
CA ARG A 219 5.60 -3.04 -33.74
C ARG A 219 4.68 -4.09 -34.37
N ALA A 220 5.17 -5.31 -34.57
CA ALA A 220 4.34 -6.41 -35.06
C ALA A 220 3.36 -6.93 -34.00
N TRP A 221 3.74 -6.91 -32.72
CA TRP A 221 2.89 -7.29 -31.60
C TRP A 221 1.81 -6.23 -31.32
N LEU A 222 2.19 -4.95 -31.20
CA LEU A 222 1.24 -3.82 -31.04
C LEU A 222 0.23 -3.76 -32.20
N ARG A 223 0.66 -4.09 -33.43
CA ARG A 223 -0.24 -4.15 -34.61
C ARG A 223 -1.31 -5.24 -34.54
N LYS A 224 -1.12 -6.27 -33.70
CA LYS A 224 -2.02 -7.43 -33.59
C LYS A 224 -2.98 -7.33 -32.41
N ARG A 225 -2.85 -6.33 -31.52
CA ARG A 225 -3.64 -6.21 -30.29
C ARG A 225 -3.94 -4.73 -29.99
N ASP A 226 -4.94 -4.17 -30.67
CA ASP A 226 -5.30 -2.75 -30.58
C ASP A 226 -5.81 -2.33 -29.17
N THR A 227 -6.31 -3.28 -28.36
CA THR A 227 -6.83 -3.02 -27.00
C THR A 227 -5.79 -2.50 -26.01
N TYR A 228 -4.49 -2.77 -26.20
CA TYR A 228 -3.43 -2.30 -25.29
C TYR A 228 -3.08 -0.83 -25.47
N CYS A 229 -3.26 -0.27 -26.68
CA CYS A 229 -3.01 1.15 -26.93
C CYS A 229 -4.01 2.00 -26.12
N THR A 230 -5.27 1.57 -26.04
CA THR A 230 -6.31 2.22 -25.24
C THR A 230 -5.95 2.24 -23.75
N SER A 231 -5.57 1.10 -23.17
CA SER A 231 -5.19 1.04 -21.75
C SER A 231 -3.88 1.78 -21.44
N LEU A 232 -2.91 1.80 -22.37
CA LEU A 232 -1.68 2.59 -22.20
C LEU A 232 -1.96 4.09 -22.26
N LEU A 233 -2.89 4.53 -23.13
CA LEU A 233 -3.28 5.94 -23.22
C LEU A 233 -4.04 6.39 -21.97
N GLU A 234 -4.90 5.52 -21.43
CA GLU A 234 -5.57 5.72 -20.14
C GLU A 234 -4.57 5.91 -18.99
N LEU A 235 -3.62 4.97 -18.84
CA LEU A 235 -2.58 5.06 -17.82
C LEU A 235 -1.69 6.28 -18.03
N ALA A 236 -1.43 6.67 -19.28
CA ALA A 236 -0.67 7.87 -19.58
C ALA A 236 -1.43 9.13 -19.17
N ALA A 237 -2.75 9.20 -19.37
CA ALA A 237 -3.58 10.31 -18.92
C ALA A 237 -3.54 10.44 -17.39
N GLN A 238 -3.56 9.32 -16.69
CA GLN A 238 -3.58 9.30 -15.24
C GLN A 238 -2.20 9.54 -14.61
N HIS A 239 -1.16 8.84 -15.05
CA HIS A 239 0.10 8.75 -14.29
C HIS A 239 1.32 9.32 -15.01
N CYS A 240 1.30 9.42 -16.34
CA CYS A 240 2.44 9.95 -17.07
C CYS A 240 2.40 11.49 -17.16
N PRO A 241 3.54 12.14 -17.45
CA PRO A 241 3.60 13.56 -17.76
C PRO A 241 2.77 13.92 -19.00
N ALA A 242 2.21 15.13 -19.03
CA ALA A 242 1.39 15.67 -20.11
C ALA A 242 2.10 15.59 -21.47
N ALA A 243 3.40 15.83 -21.49
CA ALA A 243 4.22 15.71 -22.71
C ALA A 243 4.20 14.29 -23.30
N THR A 244 4.29 13.26 -22.46
CA THR A 244 4.18 11.86 -22.89
C THR A 244 2.79 11.54 -23.39
N LEU A 245 1.75 11.93 -22.64
CA LEU A 245 0.36 11.76 -23.06
C LEU A 245 0.12 12.35 -24.45
N ARG A 246 0.54 13.59 -24.70
CA ARG A 246 0.37 14.26 -25.99
C ARG A 246 1.06 13.53 -27.13
N ARG A 247 2.30 13.08 -26.93
CA ARG A 247 3.05 12.34 -27.94
C ARG A 247 2.39 11.01 -28.28
N LEU A 248 1.93 10.27 -27.27
CA LEU A 248 1.20 9.01 -27.48
C LEU A 248 -0.13 9.27 -28.20
N HIS A 249 -0.90 10.26 -27.76
CA HIS A 249 -2.17 10.66 -28.37
C HIS A 249 -1.99 11.03 -29.85
N ALA A 250 -1.07 11.96 -30.16
CA ALA A 250 -0.78 12.40 -31.52
C ALA A 250 -0.26 11.25 -32.41
N HIS A 251 0.41 10.26 -31.83
CA HIS A 251 0.89 9.11 -32.59
C HIS A 251 -0.21 8.08 -32.86
N TRP A 252 -1.06 7.77 -31.88
CA TRP A 252 -1.99 6.63 -31.92
C TRP A 252 -3.40 6.98 -32.38
N VAL A 253 -3.96 8.10 -31.91
CA VAL A 253 -5.37 8.44 -32.15
C VAL A 253 -5.65 8.69 -33.64
N PRO A 254 -4.87 9.53 -34.37
CA PRO A 254 -5.11 9.74 -35.80
C PRO A 254 -4.87 8.49 -36.67
N ARG A 255 -4.16 7.48 -36.14
CA ARG A 255 -3.85 6.23 -36.85
C ARG A 255 -4.87 5.13 -36.58
N GLY A 256 -5.97 5.43 -35.88
CA GLY A 256 -7.01 4.45 -35.52
C GLY A 256 -6.47 3.31 -34.64
N ARG A 257 -5.44 3.58 -33.84
CA ARG A 257 -4.81 2.56 -32.96
C ARG A 257 -5.51 2.43 -31.62
N VAL A 258 -6.34 3.40 -31.28
CA VAL A 258 -7.13 3.41 -30.05
C VAL A 258 -8.50 2.88 -30.40
N ASP A 259 -8.88 1.81 -29.73
CA ASP A 259 -10.23 1.26 -29.83
C ASP A 259 -11.13 2.01 -28.84
N TRP A 260 -12.11 2.73 -29.40
CA TRP A 260 -13.10 3.52 -28.66
C TRP A 260 -14.44 2.79 -28.50
N VAL A 261 -14.54 1.52 -28.91
CA VAL A 261 -15.80 0.75 -29.04
C VAL A 261 -16.27 0.16 -27.68
N SER A 262 -15.81 0.69 -26.53
CA SER A 262 -16.19 0.20 -25.18
C SER A 262 -16.13 1.35 -24.16
N ARG A 263 -16.05 1.04 -22.85
CA ARG A 263 -15.94 1.96 -21.68
C ARG A 263 -14.96 3.15 -21.78
N PHE A 264 -14.15 3.17 -22.83
CA PHE A 264 -13.11 4.14 -23.06
C PHE A 264 -13.60 5.17 -24.09
N SER A 265 -14.00 6.34 -23.60
CA SER A 265 -14.33 7.51 -24.42
C SER A 265 -13.26 8.61 -24.26
N PRO A 266 -13.23 9.62 -25.14
CA PRO A 266 -12.44 10.83 -24.88
C PRO A 266 -12.74 11.47 -23.52
N ALA A 267 -14.01 11.47 -23.10
CA ALA A 267 -14.43 11.92 -21.77
C ALA A 267 -13.87 11.07 -20.63
N TRP A 268 -13.76 9.74 -20.81
CA TRP A 268 -13.08 8.87 -19.85
C TRP A 268 -11.64 9.30 -19.62
N LEU A 269 -10.89 9.60 -20.69
CA LEU A 269 -9.51 10.08 -20.55
C LEU A 269 -9.43 11.40 -19.79
N VAL A 270 -10.37 12.32 -20.00
CA VAL A 270 -10.47 13.57 -19.20
C VAL A 270 -10.70 13.25 -17.73
N ALA A 271 -11.61 12.32 -17.42
CA ALA A 271 -11.87 11.90 -16.03
C ALA A 271 -10.61 11.29 -15.38
N ARG A 272 -9.84 10.47 -16.12
CA ARG A 272 -8.54 9.95 -15.64
C ARG A 272 -7.50 11.03 -15.42
N ALA A 273 -7.46 12.04 -16.29
CA ALA A 273 -6.57 13.19 -16.13
C ALA A 273 -6.97 14.07 -14.94
N ALA A 274 -8.27 14.28 -14.69
CA ALA A 274 -8.75 15.08 -13.56
C ALA A 274 -8.38 14.47 -12.19
N VAL A 275 -8.35 13.14 -12.09
CA VAL A 275 -7.95 12.43 -10.86
C VAL A 275 -6.45 12.13 -10.77
N SER A 276 -5.68 12.55 -11.77
CA SER A 276 -4.23 12.30 -11.84
C SER A 276 -3.48 12.77 -10.59
N PRO A 277 -2.62 11.95 -9.97
CA PRO A 277 -1.77 12.37 -8.85
C PRO A 277 -0.63 13.33 -9.25
N THR A 278 -0.37 13.54 -10.54
CA THR A 278 0.73 14.39 -11.00
C THR A 278 0.33 15.88 -11.02
N PRO A 279 1.28 16.81 -10.79
CA PRO A 279 0.99 18.25 -10.70
C PRO A 279 0.48 18.87 -12.01
N ASP A 280 0.73 18.24 -13.15
CA ASP A 280 0.29 18.64 -14.49
C ASP A 280 -1.10 18.09 -14.86
N TRP A 281 -1.91 17.68 -13.88
CA TRP A 281 -3.25 17.13 -14.10
C TRP A 281 -4.16 18.07 -14.90
N GLU A 282 -4.11 19.38 -14.61
CA GLU A 282 -4.94 20.39 -15.27
C GLU A 282 -4.56 20.55 -16.74
N GLU A 283 -3.26 20.55 -17.03
CA GLU A 283 -2.72 20.59 -18.39
C GLU A 283 -3.16 19.36 -19.21
N LYS A 284 -3.17 18.18 -18.59
CA LYS A 284 -3.66 16.94 -19.20
C LYS A 284 -5.16 16.99 -19.46
N ALA A 285 -5.94 17.42 -18.47
CA ALA A 285 -7.39 17.51 -18.58
C ALA A 285 -7.81 18.53 -19.64
N ALA A 286 -7.20 19.72 -19.66
CA ALA A 286 -7.49 20.76 -20.65
C ALA A 286 -7.13 20.32 -22.07
N PHE A 287 -5.96 19.67 -22.25
CA PHE A 287 -5.57 19.12 -23.55
C PHE A 287 -6.61 18.11 -24.07
N LEU A 288 -7.00 17.14 -23.23
CA LEU A 288 -7.94 16.09 -23.61
C LEU A 288 -9.35 16.65 -23.83
N LEU A 289 -9.80 17.60 -23.01
CA LEU A 289 -11.09 18.24 -23.14
C LEU A 289 -11.22 18.96 -24.48
N GLY A 290 -10.15 19.63 -24.94
CA GLY A 290 -10.09 20.23 -26.27
C GLY A 290 -10.13 19.23 -27.44
N GLN A 291 -10.02 17.93 -27.18
CA GLN A 291 -10.18 16.87 -28.18
C GLN A 291 -11.57 16.21 -28.13
N VAL A 292 -12.42 16.55 -27.14
CA VAL A 292 -13.78 16.02 -27.04
C VAL A 292 -14.66 16.79 -28.02
N ASP A 293 -15.18 16.10 -29.03
CA ASP A 293 -16.21 16.67 -29.91
C ASP A 293 -17.56 16.70 -29.18
N PRO A 294 -18.16 17.88 -28.90
CA PRO A 294 -19.45 17.99 -28.23
C PRO A 294 -20.60 17.31 -29.00
N GLY A 295 -20.45 17.15 -30.32
CA GLY A 295 -21.46 16.54 -31.20
C GLY A 295 -21.34 15.02 -31.36
N ALA A 296 -20.20 14.42 -31.02
CA ALA A 296 -19.94 12.99 -31.22
C ALA A 296 -20.46 12.11 -30.07
N LEU A 297 -20.69 12.67 -28.88
CA LEU A 297 -21.13 11.95 -27.67
C LEU A 297 -22.66 11.86 -27.52
N THR A 298 -23.42 12.64 -28.30
CA THR A 298 -24.90 12.65 -28.28
C THR A 298 -25.52 11.73 -29.33
N ALA A 299 -24.73 11.22 -30.28
CA ALA A 299 -25.17 10.18 -31.20
C ALA A 299 -25.14 8.83 -30.46
N PRO A 300 -26.21 8.01 -30.51
CA PRO A 300 -26.16 6.66 -29.96
C PRO A 300 -25.07 5.91 -30.72
N ALA A 301 -23.94 5.64 -30.08
CA ALA A 301 -22.79 4.94 -30.64
C ALA A 301 -23.05 3.43 -30.83
N ALA A 302 -24.27 3.06 -31.24
CA ALA A 302 -24.59 1.71 -31.70
C ALA A 302 -24.03 1.50 -33.11
N SER A 303 -22.71 1.52 -33.23
CA SER A 303 -22.06 0.99 -34.43
C SER A 303 -22.24 -0.54 -34.44
N THR A 304 -22.44 -1.07 -35.64
CA THR A 304 -22.82 -2.44 -36.03
C THR A 304 -22.06 -3.60 -35.36
N ARG A 305 -20.95 -3.32 -34.64
CA ARG A 305 -20.18 -4.29 -33.83
C ARG A 305 -20.74 -4.53 -32.43
N GLU A 306 -21.45 -3.57 -31.84
CA GLU A 306 -22.15 -3.78 -30.57
C GLU A 306 -23.25 -4.84 -30.71
N ALA A 307 -23.98 -4.85 -31.83
CA ALA A 307 -25.00 -5.85 -32.13
C ALA A 307 -24.42 -7.27 -32.22
N GLN A 308 -23.20 -7.41 -32.78
CA GLN A 308 -22.52 -8.70 -32.87
C GLN A 308 -22.00 -9.24 -31.53
N TYR A 309 -21.65 -8.37 -30.57
CA TYR A 309 -21.31 -8.80 -29.21
C TYR A 309 -22.55 -9.08 -28.37
N ARG A 310 -23.66 -8.38 -28.62
CA ARG A 310 -24.95 -8.54 -27.91
C ARG A 310 -25.58 -9.91 -28.16
N GLU A 311 -25.44 -10.47 -29.35
CA GLU A 311 -25.89 -11.84 -29.69
C GLU A 311 -25.09 -12.95 -28.98
N MET A 312 -23.92 -12.65 -28.40
CA MET A 312 -23.03 -13.68 -27.83
C MET A 312 -23.19 -13.87 -26.31
N THR A 313 -23.90 -12.99 -25.62
CA THR A 313 -24.07 -13.00 -24.16
C THR A 313 -25.53 -12.75 -23.80
N GLU A 314 -26.39 -13.76 -23.96
CA GLU A 314 -27.85 -13.63 -23.79
C GLU A 314 -28.38 -13.76 -22.34
N ASP A 315 -27.55 -13.88 -21.30
CA ASP A 315 -28.07 -14.22 -19.95
C ASP A 315 -27.68 -13.28 -18.80
N GLN A 316 -27.26 -12.04 -19.06
CA GLN A 316 -27.16 -11.05 -17.98
C GLN A 316 -27.69 -9.70 -18.46
N GLU A 317 -28.67 -9.16 -17.73
CA GLU A 317 -28.97 -7.72 -17.71
C GLU A 317 -27.72 -6.98 -17.21
N ALA A 318 -26.72 -6.83 -18.09
CA ALA A 318 -25.60 -5.96 -17.89
C ALA A 318 -26.13 -4.54 -18.10
N GLU A 319 -26.57 -3.89 -17.02
CA GLU A 319 -26.60 -2.43 -16.96
C GLU A 319 -25.31 -1.92 -17.59
N ASP A 320 -25.42 -1.07 -18.61
CA ASP A 320 -24.30 -0.50 -19.35
C ASP A 320 -23.50 0.44 -18.42
N LYS A 321 -22.59 -0.16 -17.64
CA LYS A 321 -21.73 0.49 -16.64
C LYS A 321 -20.52 1.20 -17.28
N SER A 322 -20.49 1.36 -18.60
CA SER A 322 -19.26 1.65 -19.35
C SER A 322 -18.95 3.15 -19.51
N TYR A 323 -19.90 4.06 -19.30
CA TYR A 323 -19.72 5.52 -19.53
C TYR A 323 -19.66 6.38 -18.26
N ASP A 324 -19.36 5.79 -17.10
CA ASP A 324 -19.58 6.43 -15.79
C ASP A 324 -18.31 6.98 -15.13
N ILE A 325 -18.36 8.26 -14.76
CA ILE A 325 -17.34 8.94 -13.95
C ILE A 325 -17.14 8.28 -12.57
N GLY A 326 -18.17 7.64 -12.00
CA GLY A 326 -18.10 6.93 -10.72
C GLY A 326 -17.00 5.85 -10.69
N VAL A 327 -16.81 5.13 -11.79
CA VAL A 327 -15.76 4.11 -11.92
C VAL A 327 -14.36 4.73 -11.88
N ALA A 328 -14.16 5.89 -12.52
CA ALA A 328 -12.88 6.59 -12.48
C ALA A 328 -12.56 7.11 -11.06
N VAL A 329 -13.59 7.55 -10.34
CA VAL A 329 -13.50 8.00 -8.94
C VAL A 329 -13.15 6.85 -8.01
N GLU A 330 -13.82 5.70 -8.13
CA GLU A 330 -13.61 4.53 -7.25
C GLU A 330 -12.20 3.95 -7.35
N GLN A 331 -11.65 3.94 -8.57
CA GLN A 331 -10.41 3.23 -8.90
C GLN A 331 -9.13 3.95 -8.47
N ASP A 332 -9.16 5.25 -8.12
CA ASP A 332 -7.93 6.02 -7.82
C ASP A 332 -7.85 6.57 -6.39
N VAL A 333 -7.82 5.68 -5.41
CA VAL A 333 -7.62 6.02 -3.99
C VAL A 333 -6.33 6.82 -3.76
N ALA A 334 -5.24 6.48 -4.46
CA ALA A 334 -3.96 7.16 -4.28
C ALA A 334 -3.97 8.59 -4.84
N GLY A 335 -4.58 8.79 -6.01
CA GLY A 335 -4.79 10.11 -6.62
C GLY A 335 -5.54 11.04 -5.68
N TRP A 336 -6.72 10.63 -5.24
CA TRP A 336 -7.54 11.39 -4.29
C TRP A 336 -6.87 11.64 -2.93
N GLY A 337 -6.00 10.73 -2.49
CA GLY A 337 -5.18 10.91 -1.30
C GLY A 337 -4.18 12.06 -1.36
N ALA A 338 -3.65 12.34 -2.56
CA ALA A 338 -2.65 13.38 -2.77
C ALA A 338 -3.23 14.77 -3.05
N VAL A 339 -4.55 14.87 -3.28
CA VAL A 339 -5.21 16.12 -3.67
C VAL A 339 -5.23 17.13 -2.52
N THR A 340 -4.73 18.34 -2.78
CA THR A 340 -4.85 19.47 -1.86
C THR A 340 -6.26 20.06 -1.91
N VAL A 341 -6.73 20.68 -0.82
CA VAL A 341 -8.06 21.30 -0.77
C VAL A 341 -8.31 22.31 -1.92
N PRO A 342 -7.36 23.20 -2.29
CA PRO A 342 -7.56 24.11 -3.42
C PRO A 342 -7.73 23.37 -4.76
N GLU A 343 -6.95 22.29 -4.98
CA GLU A 343 -7.08 21.47 -6.19
C GLU A 343 -8.38 20.65 -6.20
N PHE A 344 -8.87 20.25 -5.03
CA PHE A 344 -10.06 19.41 -4.90
C PHE A 344 -11.27 20.04 -5.59
N ALA A 345 -11.52 21.33 -5.34
CA ALA A 345 -12.61 22.06 -5.98
C ALA A 345 -12.45 22.15 -7.50
N ALA A 346 -11.23 22.42 -7.98
CA ALA A 346 -10.94 22.51 -9.41
C ALA A 346 -11.12 21.17 -10.13
N ARG A 347 -10.69 20.06 -9.51
CA ARG A 347 -10.86 18.69 -10.03
C ARG A 347 -12.33 18.28 -10.06
N LEU A 348 -13.10 18.63 -9.02
CA LEU A 348 -14.55 18.45 -9.01
C LEU A 348 -15.25 19.26 -10.10
N GLY A 349 -14.83 20.52 -10.30
CA GLY A 349 -15.34 21.37 -11.37
C GLY A 349 -15.06 20.79 -12.76
N CYS A 350 -13.85 20.26 -12.98
CA CYS A 350 -13.48 19.57 -14.21
C CYS A 350 -14.38 18.35 -14.48
N LEU A 351 -14.60 17.50 -13.47
CA LEU A 351 -15.49 16.33 -13.59
C LEU A 351 -16.94 16.74 -13.82
N ALA A 352 -17.45 17.77 -13.14
CA ALA A 352 -18.79 18.28 -13.34
C ALA A 352 -18.97 18.91 -14.74
N GLY A 353 -17.93 19.54 -15.27
CA GLY A 353 -17.92 20.12 -16.63
C GLY A 353 -18.06 19.09 -17.75
N LEU A 354 -17.82 17.80 -17.49
CA LEU A 354 -18.08 16.73 -18.44
C LEU A 354 -19.57 16.57 -18.74
N ALA A 355 -20.47 16.96 -17.83
CA ALA A 355 -21.91 16.96 -18.08
C ALA A 355 -22.29 17.88 -19.25
N ALA A 356 -21.57 19.01 -19.44
CA ALA A 356 -21.77 19.91 -20.58
C ALA A 356 -21.38 19.28 -21.93
N HIS A 357 -20.65 18.16 -21.91
CA HIS A 357 -20.23 17.40 -23.08
C HIS A 357 -21.06 16.10 -23.26
N GLY A 358 -22.22 16.01 -22.59
CA GLY A 358 -23.15 14.88 -22.73
C GLY A 358 -22.82 13.64 -21.90
N VAL A 359 -21.88 13.74 -20.96
CA VAL A 359 -21.46 12.61 -20.11
C VAL A 359 -22.40 12.47 -18.92
N THR A 360 -23.00 11.29 -18.75
CA THR A 360 -23.87 10.98 -17.60
C THR A 360 -23.04 10.83 -16.32
N ILE A 361 -23.41 11.57 -15.28
CA ILE A 361 -22.86 11.44 -13.92
C ILE A 361 -23.90 10.69 -13.08
N ARG A 362 -23.55 9.54 -12.48
CA ARG A 362 -24.47 8.82 -11.58
C ARG A 362 -24.95 9.72 -10.43
N ALA A 363 -26.06 9.37 -9.78
CA ALA A 363 -26.50 10.10 -8.59
C ALA A 363 -25.62 9.83 -7.35
N ASN A 364 -24.96 8.66 -7.28
CA ASN A 364 -24.24 8.17 -6.09
C ASN A 364 -22.71 8.39 -6.10
N TRP A 365 -22.11 8.94 -7.16
CA TRP A 365 -20.64 9.15 -7.25
C TRP A 365 -20.05 9.94 -6.06
N ARG A 366 -20.85 10.81 -5.46
CA ARG A 366 -20.51 11.57 -4.26
C ARG A 366 -20.23 10.64 -3.07
N ARG A 367 -21.09 9.64 -2.86
CA ARG A 367 -20.90 8.61 -1.82
C ARG A 367 -19.61 7.84 -2.07
N GLU A 368 -19.40 7.40 -3.31
CA GLU A 368 -18.20 6.66 -3.72
C GLU A 368 -16.93 7.50 -3.49
N LEU A 369 -16.96 8.79 -3.82
CA LEU A 369 -15.85 9.72 -3.57
C LEU A 369 -15.55 9.87 -2.07
N ALA A 370 -16.56 10.00 -1.21
CA ALA A 370 -16.31 10.07 0.23
C ALA A 370 -15.66 8.78 0.75
N GLU A 371 -16.11 7.60 0.31
CA GLU A 371 -15.47 6.34 0.66
C GLU A 371 -14.01 6.27 0.18
N VAL A 372 -13.73 6.78 -1.02
CA VAL A 372 -12.39 6.88 -1.58
C VAL A 372 -11.51 7.82 -0.74
N LEU A 373 -12.00 9.01 -0.37
CA LEU A 373 -11.26 9.97 0.45
C LEU A 373 -10.97 9.44 1.85
N ILE A 374 -11.90 8.69 2.44
CA ILE A 374 -11.69 8.01 3.72
C ILE A 374 -10.61 6.93 3.57
N ARG A 375 -10.71 6.06 2.55
CA ARG A 375 -9.68 5.05 2.25
C ARG A 375 -8.31 5.67 2.03
N ALA A 376 -8.27 6.83 1.39
CA ALA A 376 -7.05 7.56 1.10
C ALA A 376 -6.50 8.31 2.33
N GLY A 377 -7.31 8.49 3.37
CA GLY A 377 -6.98 9.27 4.55
C GLY A 377 -6.98 10.79 4.34
N ASN A 378 -7.60 11.28 3.26
CA ASN A 378 -7.67 12.71 2.95
C ASN A 378 -8.87 13.36 3.65
N VAL A 379 -8.74 13.53 4.97
CA VAL A 379 -9.80 14.09 5.83
C VAL A 379 -10.10 15.55 5.48
N ALA A 380 -9.12 16.30 4.95
CA ALA A 380 -9.30 17.69 4.55
C ALA A 380 -10.24 17.81 3.33
N ALA A 381 -9.96 17.06 2.26
CA ALA A 381 -10.86 17.01 1.10
C ALA A 381 -12.23 16.39 1.45
N LEU A 382 -12.26 15.41 2.37
CA LEU A 382 -13.53 14.87 2.88
C LEU A 382 -14.35 15.94 3.60
N ARG A 383 -13.73 16.77 4.44
CA ARG A 383 -14.40 17.87 5.16
C ARG A 383 -15.03 18.87 4.19
N GLU A 384 -14.30 19.24 3.14
CA GLU A 384 -14.81 20.09 2.05
C GLU A 384 -15.96 19.43 1.29
N LEU A 385 -15.81 18.15 0.91
CA LEU A 385 -16.88 17.42 0.23
C LEU A 385 -18.16 17.39 1.08
N LEU A 386 -18.01 17.11 2.37
CA LEU A 386 -19.13 17.06 3.31
C LEU A 386 -19.72 18.45 3.60
N SER A 387 -18.99 19.55 3.43
CA SER A 387 -19.52 20.92 3.64
C SER A 387 -20.55 21.29 2.58
N ILE A 388 -20.45 20.66 1.41
CA ILE A 388 -21.33 20.85 0.26
C ILE A 388 -22.57 19.92 0.34
N TRP A 389 -22.66 19.01 1.32
CA TRP A 389 -23.71 17.97 1.42
C TRP A 389 -24.78 18.25 2.46
N ASP A 390 -26.00 17.78 2.19
CA ASP A 390 -27.07 17.67 3.17
C ASP A 390 -26.71 16.67 4.29
N SER A 391 -27.10 17.00 5.53
CA SER A 391 -26.65 16.33 6.76
C SER A 391 -26.89 14.81 6.79
N TRP A 392 -28.03 14.34 6.27
CA TRP A 392 -28.41 12.93 6.35
C TRP A 392 -27.55 11.98 5.49
N VAL A 393 -27.10 12.42 4.30
CA VAL A 393 -26.22 11.62 3.42
C VAL A 393 -24.83 11.51 4.02
N ALA A 394 -24.32 12.62 4.55
CA ALA A 394 -23.05 12.66 5.27
C ALA A 394 -23.07 11.67 6.45
N ASP A 395 -24.14 11.65 7.23
CA ASP A 395 -24.27 10.78 8.39
C ASP A 395 -24.33 9.29 8.05
N SER A 396 -25.02 8.91 6.96
CA SER A 396 -25.11 7.51 6.51
C SER A 396 -23.75 6.92 6.10
N ILE A 397 -22.91 7.72 5.43
CA ILE A 397 -21.58 7.30 4.93
C ILE A 397 -20.59 7.13 6.08
N LEU A 398 -20.67 8.03 7.05
CA LEU A 398 -19.87 8.00 8.26
C LEU A 398 -20.21 6.82 9.18
N GLN A 399 -21.40 6.21 9.05
CA GLN A 399 -21.82 5.06 9.86
C GLN A 399 -21.29 3.70 9.38
N HIS A 400 -21.11 3.47 8.08
CA HIS A 400 -20.88 2.13 7.52
C HIS A 400 -19.49 1.92 6.91
N SER A 401 -18.90 2.94 6.29
CA SER A 401 -17.74 2.76 5.39
C SER A 401 -16.43 3.31 5.93
N ALA A 402 -16.49 4.25 6.87
CA ALA A 402 -15.36 5.13 7.18
C ALA A 402 -14.27 4.48 8.04
N LEU A 403 -14.64 3.64 9.01
CA LEU A 403 -13.72 3.19 10.04
C LEU A 403 -13.14 1.79 9.77
N GLN A 404 -13.79 0.98 8.93
CA GLN A 404 -13.24 -0.31 8.46
C GLN A 404 -12.17 -0.14 7.37
N ARG A 405 -12.25 0.92 6.56
CA ARG A 405 -11.43 1.08 5.35
C ARG A 405 -10.50 2.31 5.38
N GLY A 406 -10.58 3.15 6.42
CA GLY A 406 -9.79 4.37 6.53
C GLY A 406 -8.28 4.12 6.67
N ALA A 407 -7.46 5.02 6.15
CA ALA A 407 -6.01 4.92 6.34
C ALA A 407 -5.65 5.12 7.82
N VAL A 408 -4.84 4.23 8.38
CA VAL A 408 -4.48 4.19 9.81
C VAL A 408 -4.05 5.55 10.37
N ALA A 409 -3.21 6.27 9.62
CA ALA A 409 -2.68 7.57 10.02
C ALA A 409 -3.75 8.66 10.11
N SER A 410 -4.90 8.48 9.45
CA SER A 410 -6.00 9.44 9.40
C SER A 410 -7.09 9.16 10.43
N TYR A 411 -7.03 8.05 11.16
CA TYR A 411 -8.10 7.67 12.08
C TYR A 411 -8.42 8.77 13.09
N MET A 412 -7.41 9.36 13.75
CA MET A 412 -7.66 10.42 14.74
C MET A 412 -8.38 11.63 14.12
N ALA A 413 -7.91 12.11 12.97
CA ALA A 413 -8.53 13.23 12.27
C ALA A 413 -9.96 12.90 11.78
N LEU A 414 -10.21 11.65 11.38
CA LEU A 414 -11.54 11.17 11.03
C LEU A 414 -12.47 11.15 12.26
N PHE A 415 -11.99 10.70 13.42
CA PHE A 415 -12.74 10.74 14.68
C PHE A 415 -13.07 12.17 15.12
N GLU A 416 -12.13 13.11 14.99
CA GLU A 416 -12.36 14.52 15.27
C GLU A 416 -13.43 15.13 14.35
N LEU A 417 -13.36 14.84 13.05
CA LEU A 417 -14.37 15.29 12.07
C LEU A 417 -15.77 14.75 12.41
N LEU A 418 -15.87 13.49 12.83
CA LEU A 418 -17.13 12.88 13.28
C LEU A 418 -17.69 13.60 14.50
N ARG A 419 -16.83 13.92 15.47
CA ARG A 419 -17.20 14.62 16.71
C ARG A 419 -17.73 16.03 16.42
N GLU A 420 -17.00 16.79 15.61
CA GLU A 420 -17.37 18.17 15.27
C GLU A 420 -18.76 18.26 14.63
N ARG A 421 -19.11 17.30 13.76
CA ARG A 421 -20.40 17.31 13.06
C ARG A 421 -21.58 16.82 13.88
N ARG A 422 -21.36 15.86 14.78
CA ARG A 422 -22.46 15.18 15.49
C ARG A 422 -22.81 15.79 16.84
N GLY A 423 -21.97 16.64 17.42
CA GLY A 423 -22.25 17.33 18.70
C GLY A 423 -22.40 16.41 19.93
N HIS A 424 -22.37 15.08 19.76
CA HIS A 424 -22.42 14.05 20.80
C HIS A 424 -21.43 12.92 20.43
N PRO A 425 -20.80 12.22 21.38
CA PRO A 425 -20.07 10.97 21.12
C PRO A 425 -21.04 9.86 20.68
N GLY A 426 -21.59 9.95 19.48
CA GLY A 426 -22.60 9.03 18.97
C GLY A 426 -22.01 7.89 18.16
N ARG A 427 -22.17 6.66 18.69
CA ARG A 427 -22.15 5.37 17.98
C ARG A 427 -20.81 4.91 17.40
N PHE A 428 -19.77 4.84 18.23
CA PHE A 428 -18.67 3.94 17.90
C PHE A 428 -19.12 2.49 18.18
N THR A 429 -18.54 1.49 17.55
CA THR A 429 -18.86 0.08 17.77
C THR A 429 -17.58 -0.64 18.18
N MET A 430 -17.71 -1.88 18.66
CA MET A 430 -16.54 -2.69 18.96
C MET A 430 -15.64 -2.92 17.73
N GLU A 431 -16.22 -2.91 16.52
CA GLU A 431 -15.45 -3.05 15.28
C GLU A 431 -14.42 -1.91 15.12
N HIS A 432 -14.73 -0.70 15.58
CA HIS A 432 -13.79 0.42 15.56
C HIS A 432 -12.64 0.23 16.54
N ALA A 433 -12.93 -0.29 17.74
CA ALA A 433 -11.90 -0.62 18.71
C ALA A 433 -11.00 -1.75 18.19
N MET A 434 -11.57 -2.75 17.51
CA MET A 434 -10.83 -3.85 16.89
C MET A 434 -9.95 -3.35 15.73
N ALA A 435 -10.45 -2.51 14.84
CA ALA A 435 -9.66 -1.91 13.77
C ALA A 435 -8.48 -1.10 14.32
N ALA A 436 -8.72 -0.28 15.36
CA ALA A 436 -7.65 0.43 16.04
C ALA A 436 -6.62 -0.55 16.65
N ALA A 437 -7.06 -1.64 17.31
CA ALA A 437 -6.17 -2.64 17.86
C ALA A 437 -5.26 -3.32 16.81
N GLN A 438 -5.83 -3.71 15.66
CA GLN A 438 -5.10 -4.35 14.54
C GLN A 438 -3.94 -3.50 13.99
N HIS A 439 -3.98 -2.18 14.22
CA HIS A 439 -2.97 -1.23 13.76
C HIS A 439 -2.02 -0.73 14.85
N SER A 440 -2.05 -1.32 16.05
CA SER A 440 -1.09 -1.03 17.10
C SER A 440 0.35 -1.39 16.66
N PRO A 441 1.38 -0.73 17.22
CA PRO A 441 1.33 0.34 18.23
C PRO A 441 1.00 1.74 17.67
N TYR A 442 0.81 1.90 16.36
CA TYR A 442 0.74 3.21 15.71
C TYR A 442 -0.60 3.93 15.93
N SER A 443 -1.64 3.19 16.26
CA SER A 443 -2.99 3.68 16.58
C SER A 443 -3.24 3.86 18.09
N GLY A 444 -2.21 3.76 18.93
CA GLY A 444 -2.34 3.81 20.40
C GLY A 444 -3.21 4.95 20.95
N PRO A 445 -3.03 6.21 20.50
CA PRO A 445 -3.87 7.32 20.93
C PRO A 445 -5.36 7.14 20.58
N CYS A 446 -5.66 6.56 19.42
CA CYS A 446 -7.03 6.30 18.97
C CYS A 446 -7.69 5.22 19.82
N LEU A 447 -6.98 4.10 20.06
CA LEU A 447 -7.49 3.03 20.90
C LEU A 447 -7.71 3.50 22.35
N ARG A 448 -6.80 4.33 22.86
CA ARG A 448 -6.95 4.97 24.18
C ARG A 448 -8.19 5.86 24.24
N TYR A 449 -8.38 6.73 23.24
CA TYR A 449 -9.56 7.58 23.16
C TYR A 449 -10.86 6.76 23.20
N LEU A 450 -10.96 5.71 22.38
CA LEU A 450 -12.14 4.83 22.35
C LEU A 450 -12.35 4.11 23.70
N ALA A 451 -11.27 3.71 24.37
CA ALA A 451 -11.34 3.07 25.67
C ALA A 451 -11.78 4.03 26.80
N GLU A 452 -11.54 5.34 26.67
CA GLU A 452 -11.88 6.37 27.67
C GLU A 452 -13.31 6.93 27.53
N LEU A 453 -14.05 6.62 26.44
CA LEU A 453 -15.44 7.07 26.27
C LEU A 453 -16.39 6.53 27.37
N GLU A 454 -17.01 7.40 28.15
CA GLU A 454 -17.93 7.00 29.24
C GLU A 454 -19.33 6.59 28.71
N GLY A 455 -19.88 5.44 29.16
CA GLY A 455 -21.27 4.96 28.87
C GLY A 455 -21.41 3.71 27.96
N GLU A 456 -22.64 3.18 27.81
CA GLU A 456 -23.07 2.11 26.86
C GLU A 456 -23.02 2.59 25.39
N LEU A 457 -21.95 3.26 24.98
CA LEU A 457 -21.85 3.95 23.69
C LEU A 457 -21.23 3.08 22.57
N LEU A 458 -21.02 1.78 22.83
CA LEU A 458 -20.58 0.80 21.83
C LEU A 458 -21.68 -0.22 21.55
N GLU A 459 -22.34 -0.12 20.41
CA GLU A 459 -23.31 -1.15 20.01
C GLU A 459 -22.61 -2.45 19.58
N PRO A 460 -23.21 -3.63 19.85
CA PRO A 460 -22.79 -4.89 19.24
C PRO A 460 -22.83 -4.74 17.71
N GLY A 461 -21.75 -5.10 17.00
CA GLY A 461 -21.66 -4.94 15.55
C GLY A 461 -22.81 -5.61 14.80
N MET A 462 -23.14 -5.11 13.60
CA MET A 462 -24.27 -5.53 12.75
C MET A 462 -24.31 -7.05 12.43
N HIS A 463 -23.22 -7.78 12.65
CA HIS A 463 -23.10 -9.20 12.35
C HIS A 463 -23.08 -10.14 13.56
N GLY A 464 -23.36 -9.67 14.78
CA GLY A 464 -23.46 -10.54 15.96
C GLY A 464 -22.15 -11.22 16.38
N THR A 465 -21.05 -11.03 15.65
CA THR A 465 -19.68 -11.38 16.05
C THR A 465 -19.02 -10.23 16.83
N GLY A 466 -19.83 -9.46 17.57
CA GLY A 466 -19.39 -8.29 18.31
C GLY A 466 -18.23 -8.67 19.20
N GLY A 467 -17.03 -8.15 18.88
CA GLY A 467 -15.82 -8.44 19.64
C GLY A 467 -16.03 -8.15 21.13
N THR A 468 -15.21 -8.78 21.97
CA THR A 468 -15.11 -8.40 23.37
C THR A 468 -13.94 -7.44 23.55
N TRP A 469 -13.96 -6.67 24.63
CA TRP A 469 -12.78 -5.89 25.03
C TRP A 469 -11.57 -6.81 25.30
N ASP A 470 -11.80 -8.07 25.66
CA ASP A 470 -10.75 -9.09 25.75
C ASP A 470 -10.11 -9.37 24.38
N GLY A 471 -10.93 -9.51 23.33
CA GLY A 471 -10.43 -9.68 21.96
C GLY A 471 -9.68 -8.46 21.46
N VAL A 472 -10.16 -7.24 21.78
CA VAL A 472 -9.47 -5.98 21.46
C VAL A 472 -8.14 -5.89 22.20
N PHE A 473 -8.10 -6.26 23.49
CA PHE A 473 -6.87 -6.31 24.27
C PHE A 473 -5.86 -7.29 23.68
N ALA A 474 -6.29 -8.53 23.42
CA ALA A 474 -5.43 -9.57 22.88
C ALA A 474 -4.85 -9.17 21.52
N GLU A 475 -5.65 -8.59 20.62
CA GLU A 475 -5.15 -8.11 19.34
C GLU A 475 -4.18 -6.92 19.50
N ALA A 476 -4.51 -5.93 20.34
CA ALA A 476 -3.62 -4.79 20.60
C ALA A 476 -2.28 -5.24 21.20
N ALA A 477 -2.30 -6.18 22.14
CA ALA A 477 -1.12 -6.75 22.77
C ALA A 477 -0.25 -7.52 21.77
N ARG A 478 -0.87 -8.39 20.94
CA ARG A 478 -0.18 -9.15 19.88
C ARG A 478 0.45 -8.24 18.81
N ARG A 479 -0.15 -7.07 18.57
CA ARG A 479 0.41 -6.02 17.70
C ARG A 479 1.45 -5.14 18.39
N GLY A 480 1.67 -5.33 19.68
CA GLY A 480 2.71 -4.64 20.44
C GLY A 480 2.32 -3.24 20.92
N ALA A 481 1.05 -3.03 21.28
CA ALA A 481 0.58 -1.80 21.90
C ALA A 481 1.36 -1.45 23.17
N ASP A 482 1.48 -0.16 23.45
CA ASP A 482 2.18 0.34 24.64
C ASP A 482 1.42 -0.04 25.92
N VAL A 483 2.17 -0.28 27.01
CA VAL A 483 1.62 -0.65 28.32
C VAL A 483 0.55 0.33 28.80
N ALA A 484 0.72 1.63 28.51
CA ALA A 484 -0.27 2.65 28.86
C ALA A 484 -1.63 2.42 28.18
N VAL A 485 -1.66 1.93 26.94
CA VAL A 485 -2.90 1.62 26.22
C VAL A 485 -3.53 0.34 26.79
N LEU A 486 -2.72 -0.70 26.99
CA LEU A 486 -3.17 -1.97 27.58
C LEU A 486 -3.76 -1.77 28.98
N ARG A 487 -3.15 -0.91 29.79
CA ARG A 487 -3.65 -0.56 31.13
C ARG A 487 -5.02 0.12 31.07
N VAL A 488 -5.21 1.09 30.18
CA VAL A 488 -6.50 1.78 30.01
C VAL A 488 -7.60 0.80 29.60
N LEU A 489 -7.33 -0.14 28.70
CA LEU A 489 -8.30 -1.18 28.30
C LEU A 489 -8.74 -2.03 29.50
N ARG A 490 -7.83 -2.37 30.41
CA ARG A 490 -8.17 -3.11 31.63
C ARG A 490 -8.94 -2.26 32.62
N GLU A 491 -8.41 -1.11 33.00
CA GLU A 491 -8.96 -0.25 34.06
C GLU A 491 -10.32 0.33 33.70
N ARG A 492 -10.52 0.72 32.43
CA ARG A 492 -11.76 1.39 31.99
C ARG A 492 -12.80 0.43 31.42
N ARG A 493 -12.36 -0.72 30.87
CA ARG A 493 -13.26 -1.65 30.15
C ARG A 493 -13.29 -3.06 30.72
N GLY A 494 -12.50 -3.36 31.74
CA GLY A 494 -12.48 -4.68 32.39
C GLY A 494 -11.89 -5.79 31.53
N ALA A 495 -11.10 -5.46 30.50
CA ALA A 495 -10.51 -6.47 29.62
C ALA A 495 -9.62 -7.46 30.39
N ALA A 496 -9.76 -8.75 30.06
CA ALA A 496 -8.94 -9.81 30.61
C ALA A 496 -7.48 -9.67 30.13
N LEU A 497 -6.54 -9.99 31.03
CA LEU A 497 -5.11 -9.93 30.74
C LEU A 497 -4.65 -11.21 30.03
N ASP A 498 -4.30 -11.08 28.76
CA ASP A 498 -3.73 -12.16 27.95
C ASP A 498 -2.20 -12.06 27.91
N LEU A 499 -1.52 -12.87 28.73
CA LEU A 499 -0.06 -12.89 28.83
C LEU A 499 0.61 -13.40 27.55
N GLU A 500 -0.02 -14.34 26.84
CA GLU A 500 0.52 -14.90 25.59
C GLU A 500 0.54 -13.82 24.51
N ALA A 501 -0.56 -13.08 24.35
CA ALA A 501 -0.64 -12.00 23.39
C ALA A 501 0.38 -10.88 23.69
N VAL A 502 0.56 -10.53 24.97
CA VAL A 502 1.59 -9.56 25.40
C VAL A 502 2.98 -10.09 25.09
N ALA A 503 3.27 -11.37 25.33
CA ALA A 503 4.55 -11.97 25.01
C ALA A 503 4.82 -12.04 23.49
N ALA A 504 3.79 -12.28 22.68
CA ALA A 504 3.93 -12.40 21.23
C ALA A 504 4.39 -11.09 20.57
N GLY A 505 3.78 -9.95 20.91
CA GLY A 505 4.06 -8.66 20.24
C GLY A 505 4.74 -7.60 21.09
N GLY A 506 4.67 -7.73 22.41
CA GLY A 506 5.05 -6.70 23.37
C GLY A 506 6.55 -6.56 23.61
N SER A 507 6.88 -5.57 24.43
CA SER A 507 8.23 -5.34 24.94
C SER A 507 8.50 -6.22 26.17
N VAL A 508 9.76 -6.28 26.62
CA VAL A 508 10.09 -7.01 27.86
C VAL A 508 9.39 -6.35 29.06
N GLU A 509 9.36 -5.02 29.11
CA GLU A 509 8.63 -4.28 30.15
C GLU A 509 7.13 -4.55 30.13
N ALA A 510 6.53 -4.77 28.96
CA ALA A 510 5.12 -5.12 28.86
C ALA A 510 4.82 -6.50 29.46
N VAL A 511 5.69 -7.48 29.22
CA VAL A 511 5.57 -8.82 29.81
C VAL A 511 5.84 -8.80 31.32
N GLU A 512 6.81 -8.00 31.76
CA GLU A 512 7.08 -7.76 33.19
C GLU A 512 5.85 -7.18 33.91
N TRP A 513 5.24 -6.15 33.33
CA TRP A 513 4.01 -5.57 33.83
C TRP A 513 2.89 -6.61 33.88
N ALA A 514 2.64 -7.33 32.79
CA ALA A 514 1.57 -8.33 32.72
C ALA A 514 1.78 -9.45 33.76
N ALA A 515 3.00 -9.97 33.89
CA ALA A 515 3.33 -10.98 34.90
C ALA A 515 3.17 -10.44 36.32
N GLY A 516 3.53 -9.18 36.57
CA GLY A 516 3.31 -8.50 37.85
C GLY A 516 1.83 -8.39 38.21
N GLU A 517 0.99 -7.98 37.26
CA GLU A 517 -0.46 -7.88 37.43
C GLU A 517 -1.10 -9.24 37.76
N LEU A 518 -0.73 -10.30 37.03
CA LEU A 518 -1.22 -11.66 37.31
C LEU A 518 -0.83 -12.11 38.72
N ARG A 519 0.43 -11.92 39.11
CA ARG A 519 0.91 -12.28 40.45
C ARG A 519 0.20 -11.48 41.55
N ALA A 520 -0.01 -10.19 41.34
CA ALA A 520 -0.74 -9.33 42.28
C ALA A 520 -2.21 -9.77 42.43
N ALA A 521 -2.82 -10.29 41.36
CA ALA A 521 -4.15 -10.88 41.38
C ALA A 521 -4.19 -12.33 41.92
N GLY A 522 -3.05 -12.90 42.36
CA GLY A 522 -2.95 -14.29 42.83
C GLY A 522 -3.06 -15.33 41.71
N GLN A 523 -2.92 -14.92 40.45
CA GLN A 523 -2.98 -15.78 39.27
C GLN A 523 -1.59 -16.27 38.87
N ALA A 524 -1.53 -17.44 38.23
CA ALA A 524 -0.28 -17.99 37.72
C ALA A 524 0.20 -17.18 36.50
N ALA A 525 1.32 -16.46 36.65
CA ALA A 525 2.02 -15.83 35.52
C ALA A 525 2.89 -16.88 34.83
N THR A 526 2.30 -17.72 33.97
CA THR A 526 3.02 -18.80 33.29
C THR A 526 2.58 -18.94 31.84
N LEU A 527 3.52 -19.34 30.97
CA LEU A 527 3.35 -19.67 29.56
C LEU A 527 3.67 -21.15 29.36
N THR A 528 2.86 -21.84 28.55
CA THR A 528 3.13 -23.23 28.17
C THR A 528 4.37 -23.32 27.27
N PRO A 529 5.01 -24.50 27.15
CA PRO A 529 6.10 -24.71 26.20
C PRO A 529 5.72 -24.33 24.75
N ASP A 530 4.51 -24.68 24.30
CA ASP A 530 4.03 -24.35 22.95
C ASP A 530 3.85 -22.85 22.76
N GLN A 531 3.37 -22.12 23.77
CA GLN A 531 3.26 -20.66 23.74
C GLN A 531 4.64 -20.00 23.65
N LEU A 532 5.64 -20.50 24.39
CA LEU A 532 7.01 -19.98 24.30
C LEU A 532 7.63 -20.23 22.92
N VAL A 533 7.38 -21.40 22.33
CA VAL A 533 7.80 -21.71 20.95
C VAL A 533 7.08 -20.78 19.96
N ALA A 534 5.79 -20.51 20.13
CA ALA A 534 5.05 -19.58 19.30
C ALA A 534 5.61 -18.15 19.39
N VAL A 535 5.98 -17.68 20.59
CA VAL A 535 6.62 -16.37 20.80
C VAL A 535 7.99 -16.30 20.10
N ALA A 536 8.80 -17.36 20.20
CA ALA A 536 10.11 -17.41 19.56
C ALA A 536 10.00 -17.50 18.03
N THR A 537 9.11 -18.35 17.51
CA THR A 537 8.88 -18.51 16.06
C THR A 537 8.20 -17.29 15.44
N GLY A 538 7.39 -16.56 16.21
CA GLY A 538 6.86 -15.24 15.87
C GLY A 538 7.92 -14.13 15.86
N GLY A 539 9.16 -14.43 16.27
CA GLY A 539 10.31 -13.54 16.17
C GLY A 539 10.60 -12.70 17.41
N ASN A 540 9.88 -12.87 18.53
CA ASN A 540 10.13 -12.14 19.78
C ASN A 540 11.18 -12.87 20.65
N LEU A 541 12.38 -13.06 20.12
CA LEU A 541 13.42 -13.91 20.72
C LEU A 541 13.87 -13.42 22.10
N ILE A 542 13.98 -12.10 22.28
CA ILE A 542 14.35 -11.51 23.58
C ILE A 542 13.28 -11.70 24.66
N VAL A 543 12.00 -11.68 24.30
CA VAL A 543 10.92 -11.97 25.26
C VAL A 543 10.90 -13.46 25.59
N ALA A 544 11.07 -14.33 24.60
CA ALA A 544 11.15 -15.78 24.84
C ALA A 544 12.32 -16.12 25.79
N ASP A 545 13.51 -15.60 25.52
CA ASP A 545 14.70 -15.77 26.39
C ASP A 545 14.46 -15.19 27.80
N TRP A 546 13.90 -13.99 27.89
CA TRP A 546 13.60 -13.35 29.15
C TRP A 546 12.56 -14.15 29.97
N ALA A 547 11.49 -14.64 29.33
CA ALA A 547 10.44 -15.41 29.98
C ALA A 547 10.96 -16.73 30.58
N VAL A 548 11.85 -17.43 29.87
CA VAL A 548 12.52 -18.63 30.38
C VAL A 548 13.39 -18.29 31.59
N LYS A 549 14.22 -17.23 31.50
CA LYS A 549 15.13 -16.82 32.59
C LYS A 549 14.41 -16.38 33.87
N HIS A 550 13.18 -15.89 33.76
CA HIS A 550 12.39 -15.36 34.88
C HIS A 550 11.27 -16.31 35.33
N GLY A 551 11.36 -17.59 34.95
CA GLY A 551 10.47 -18.64 35.46
C GLY A 551 9.02 -18.51 35.01
N LEU A 552 8.78 -17.87 33.85
CA LEU A 552 7.44 -17.86 33.23
C LEU A 552 7.14 -19.16 32.48
N ALA A 553 8.13 -20.02 32.21
CA ALA A 553 7.89 -21.31 31.58
C ALA A 553 7.22 -22.27 32.57
N GLN A 554 6.06 -22.83 32.20
CA GLN A 554 5.47 -23.95 32.95
C GLN A 554 6.45 -25.13 32.95
N GLN A 555 6.65 -25.74 34.12
CA GLN A 555 7.37 -27.01 34.20
C GLN A 555 6.46 -28.11 33.63
N ALA A 556 7.00 -28.87 32.69
CA ALA A 556 6.29 -29.98 32.03
C ALA A 556 5.95 -31.12 32.98
#